data_AF-A0A8T3RJY9-F1
#
_entry.id   AF-A0A8T3RJY9-F1
#
_cell.length_a   1.000
_cell.length_b   1.000
_cell.length_c   1.000
_cell.angle_alpha   90.00
_cell.angle_beta   90.00
_cell.angle_gamma   90.00
#
_symmetry.space_group_name_H-M   'P 1'
#
loop_
_entity.id
_entity.type
_entity.pdbx_description
1 polymer ?
#
loop_
_entity_poly.entity_id
_entity_poly.type
_entity_poly.pdbx_seq_one_letter_code
_entity_poly.pdbx_strand_id
1 'polypeptide(L)' 'MSTGQIAKLLAHRYGDGTVYLPSGWPRLWLTASQAGGYVSSDGYVTRKGRELLARCEA' A
#
# COMPACT_ATOMS: atom_id res chain seq x y z
N MET A 1 2.05 -4.17 11.96
CA MET A 1 1.95 -2.91 11.19
C MET A 1 0.50 -2.47 11.23
N SER A 2 0.23 -1.18 11.47
CA SER A 2 -1.16 -0.68 11.54
C SER A 2 -1.74 -0.40 10.16
N THR A 3 -3.07 -0.39 10.04
CA THR A 3 -3.78 0.01 8.81
C THR A 3 -3.44 1.43 8.36
N GLY A 4 -3.16 2.35 9.29
CA GLY A 4 -2.69 3.71 8.95
C GLY A 4 -1.29 3.74 8.32
N GLN A 5 -0.38 2.86 8.74
CA GLN A 5 0.93 2.71 8.08
C GLN A 5 0.80 2.11 6.67
N ILE A 6 -0.11 1.15 6.49
CA ILE A 6 -0.43 0.58 5.18
C ILE A 6 -1.00 1.68 4.27
N ALA A 7 -1.99 2.44 4.75
CA ALA A 7 -2.59 3.53 3.98
C ALA A 7 -1.55 4.57 3.54
N LYS A 8 -0.62 4.94 4.43
CA LYS A 8 0.52 5.82 4.08
C LYS A 8 1.38 5.25 2.96
N LEU A 9 1.67 3.95 2.96
CA LEU A 9 2.39 3.32 1.85
C LEU A 9 1.56 3.34 0.56
N LEU A 10 0.28 2.99 0.63
CA LEU A 10 -0.60 2.93 -0.54
C LEU A 10 -0.85 4.32 -1.18
N ALA A 11 -0.68 5.39 -0.42
CA ALA A 11 -0.70 6.76 -0.94
C ALA A 11 0.49 7.03 -1.87
N HIS A 12 1.60 6.31 -1.70
CA HIS A 12 2.75 6.32 -2.62
C HIS A 12 2.52 5.34 -3.77
N ARG A 13 1.59 5.71 -4.66
CA ARG A 13 1.28 4.98 -5.88
C ARG A 13 1.33 5.88 -7.11
N TYR A 14 1.67 5.30 -8.24
CA TYR A 14 1.50 5.94 -9.54
C TYR A 14 0.04 5.88 -9.98
N GLY A 15 -0.32 6.65 -11.01
CA GLY A 15 -1.71 6.74 -11.51
C GLY A 15 -2.28 5.42 -12.05
N ASP A 16 -1.41 4.48 -12.40
CA ASP A 16 -1.75 3.10 -12.82
C ASP A 16 -2.04 2.16 -11.63
N GLY A 17 -1.80 2.61 -10.40
CA GLY A 17 -1.97 1.81 -9.18
C GLY A 17 -0.73 1.03 -8.75
N THR A 18 0.41 1.17 -9.41
CA THR A 18 1.69 0.60 -8.98
C THR A 18 2.16 1.30 -7.70
N VAL A 19 2.39 0.54 -6.63
CA VAL A 19 2.88 1.05 -5.34
C VAL A 19 4.40 1.07 -5.37
N TYR A 20 4.97 2.20 -4.98
CA TYR A 20 6.42 2.32 -4.79
C TYR A 20 6.75 2.52 -3.31
N LEU A 21 7.92 2.03 -2.91
CA LEU A 21 8.44 2.25 -1.56
C LEU A 21 9.37 3.47 -1.59
N PRO A 22 9.07 4.56 -0.87
CA PRO A 22 9.97 5.70 -0.76
C PRO A 22 11.34 5.29 -0.20
N SER A 23 12.40 5.98 -0.64
CA SER A 23 13.74 5.75 -0.11
C SER A 23 13.78 5.98 1.41
N GLY A 24 14.48 5.10 2.12
CA GLY A 24 14.59 5.13 3.59
C GLY A 24 13.42 4.48 4.34
N TRP A 25 12.35 4.05 3.65
CA TRP A 25 11.26 3.33 4.30
C TRP A 25 11.60 1.83 4.47
N PRO A 26 11.14 1.19 5.56
CA PRO A 26 11.44 -0.22 5.79
C PRO A 26 10.79 -1.09 4.71
N ARG A 27 11.58 -1.96 4.07
CA ARG A 27 11.08 -2.96 3.11
C ARG A 27 9.99 -3.87 3.69
N LEU A 28 9.99 -4.03 5.03
CA LEU A 28 8.94 -4.71 5.77
C LEU A 28 7.54 -4.15 5.52
N TRP A 29 7.42 -2.86 5.17
CA TRP A 29 6.11 -2.25 4.92
C TRP A 29 5.49 -2.78 3.62
N LEU A 30 6.31 -2.95 2.58
CA LEU A 30 5.84 -3.53 1.32
C LEU A 30 5.46 -5.01 1.52
N THR A 31 6.32 -5.80 2.18
CA THR A 31 6.02 -7.23 2.43
C THR A 31 4.82 -7.42 3.34
N ALA A 32 4.64 -6.59 4.37
CA ALA A 32 3.45 -6.64 5.23
C ALA A 32 2.17 -6.25 4.46
N SER A 33 2.26 -5.29 3.53
CA SER A 33 1.12 -4.89 2.70
C SER A 33 0.74 -5.97 1.68
N GLN A 34 1.72 -6.70 1.14
CA GLN A 34 1.51 -7.86 0.27
C GLN A 34 0.91 -9.03 1.05
N ALA A 35 1.48 -9.39 2.20
CA ALA A 35 0.93 -10.43 3.06
C ALA A 35 -0.50 -10.10 3.55
N GLY A 36 -0.80 -8.82 3.75
CA GLY A 36 -2.13 -8.33 4.08
C GLY A 36 -3.12 -8.30 2.91
N GLY A 37 -2.68 -8.58 1.68
CA GLY A 37 -3.51 -8.56 0.47
C GLY A 37 -3.89 -7.15 -0.01
N TYR A 38 -3.18 -6.11 0.43
CA TYR A 38 -3.41 -4.72 0.01
C TYR A 38 -2.64 -4.36 -1.27
N VAL A 39 -1.53 -5.06 -1.51
CA VAL A 39 -0.68 -4.95 -2.70
C VAL A 39 -0.50 -6.35 -3.29
N SER A 40 -0.53 -6.49 -4.62
CA SER A 40 -0.24 -7.75 -5.30
C SER A 40 1.26 -8.11 -5.21
N SER A 41 1.60 -9.36 -5.56
CA SER A 41 3.00 -9.79 -5.71
C SER A 41 3.77 -8.89 -6.69
N ASP A 42 3.09 -8.40 -7.72
CA ASP A 42 3.66 -7.59 -8.79
C ASP A 42 3.72 -6.09 -8.43
N GLY A 43 3.27 -5.71 -7.22
CA GLY A 43 3.39 -4.35 -6.71
C GLY A 43 2.18 -3.44 -6.98
N TYR A 44 1.05 -3.96 -7.46
CA TYR A 44 -0.15 -3.16 -7.73
C TYR A 44 -1.09 -3.09 -6.53
N VAL A 45 -1.74 -1.96 -6.31
CA VAL A 45 -2.78 -1.84 -5.28
C VAL A 45 -3.99 -2.72 -5.62
N THR A 46 -4.41 -3.56 -4.68
CA THR A 46 -5.56 -4.45 -4.87
C THR A 46 -6.88 -3.72 -4.60
N ARG A 47 -8.01 -4.38 -4.84
CA ARG A 47 -9.34 -3.86 -4.46
C ARG A 47 -9.40 -3.51 -2.97
N LYS A 48 -8.87 -4.38 -2.11
CA LYS A 48 -8.80 -4.19 -0.65
C LYS A 48 -7.92 -2.98 -0.28
N GLY A 49 -6.80 -2.79 -0.97
CA GLY A 49 -5.95 -1.61 -0.82
C GLY A 49 -6.67 -0.31 -1.14
N ARG A 50 -7.41 -0.28 -2.26
CA ARG A 50 -8.22 0.89 -2.65
C ARG A 50 -9.33 1.21 -1.66
N GLU A 51 -10.01 0.20 -1.13
CA GLU A 51 -11.03 0.39 -0.09
C GLU A 51 -10.43 0.98 1.20
N LEU A 52 -9.22 0.55 1.59
CA LEU A 52 -8.52 1.12 2.74
C LEU A 52 -8.14 2.59 2.49
N LEU A 53 -7.61 2.90 1.31
CA LEU A 53 -7.30 4.28 0.91
C LEU A 53 -8.53 5.19 0.98
N ALA A 54 -9.65 4.76 0.38
CA ALA A 54 -10.89 5.54 0.37
C ALA A 54 -11.43 5.82 1.79
N ARG A 55 -11.17 4.93 2.75
CA ARG A 55 -11.54 5.14 4.16
C ARG A 55 -10.61 6.08 4.92
N CYS A 56 -9.38 6.26 4.46
CA CYS A 56 -8.37 7.10 5.11
C CYS A 56 -8.23 8.48 4.45
N GLU A 57 -8.68 8.63 3.19
CA GLU A 57 -8.73 9.91 2.47
C GLU A 57 -10.05 10.68 2.68
N ALA A 58 -11.00 10.11 3.45
CA ALA A 58 -12.26 10.72 3.87
C ALA A 58 -12.14 11.36 5.26
#